data_AF-A0A1A9BQQ2-F1
#
_entry.id   AF-A0A1A9BQQ2-F1
#
_cell.length_a   1.000
_cell.length_b   1.000
_cell.length_c   1.000
_cell.angle_alpha   90.00
_cell.angle_beta   90.00
_cell.angle_gamma   90.00
#
_symmetry.space_group_name_H-M   'P 1'
#
loop_
_entity.id
_entity.type
_entity.pdbx_description
1 polymer ?
#
loop_
_entity_poly.entity_id
_entity_poly.type
_entity_poly.pdbx_seq_one_letter_code
_entity_poly.pdbx_strand_id
1 'polypeptide(L)'
;MPVIRLFSPDASPGPAALEQLAADVTELLGLPAGHCWVWWQRLEPGTYHRPEWRDAPDAPAAPVGFVVCKASYDKEQVGALLRLLQSRLSRMLDVPADQIFLTVQRAVSGELLVRDEVWFAHLEEPRPGAVTDLVPIGRVHTDRSDLSDDYWGDVTSVIRLDGTRFDADALLGLDTFSHLEVVFHFHRVAPEKIHTGARHPRGNPDWPRTGIFAQRAKNRPNRIGVSRCKLLKVDGLDVHVRGLDAVDGTPVLDLKPYLTQFGPREDVVQPHWVDDLMRDYY
;
A
#
# COMPACT_ATOMS: atom_id res chain seq x y z
N MET A 1 -23.88 -5.85 13.76
CA MET A 1 -24.44 -7.20 14.03
C MET A 1 -23.50 -8.17 13.34
N PRO A 2 -22.96 -9.19 14.02
CA PRO A 2 -22.06 -10.13 13.38
C PRO A 2 -22.76 -10.91 12.28
N VAL A 3 -22.10 -11.02 11.14
CA VAL A 3 -22.56 -11.79 10.00
C VAL A 3 -21.44 -12.78 9.65
N ILE A 4 -21.76 -14.06 9.64
CA ILE A 4 -20.79 -15.15 9.47
C ILE A 4 -21.19 -15.94 8.24
N ARG A 5 -20.30 -16.00 7.25
CA ARG A 5 -20.46 -16.82 6.05
C ARG A 5 -19.48 -17.97 6.10
N LEU A 6 -19.96 -19.20 5.95
CA LEU A 6 -19.17 -20.42 5.96
C LEU A 6 -19.27 -21.09 4.61
N PHE A 7 -18.13 -21.44 4.04
CA PHE A 7 -18.02 -22.11 2.75
C PHE A 7 -17.37 -23.47 2.94
N SER A 8 -18.03 -24.51 2.42
CA SER A 8 -17.51 -25.88 2.45
C SER A 8 -18.07 -26.69 1.27
N PRO A 9 -17.34 -27.69 0.74
CA PRO A 9 -17.91 -28.72 -0.14
C PRO A 9 -19.05 -29.51 0.50
N ASP A 10 -19.03 -29.63 1.83
CA ASP A 10 -19.98 -30.42 2.60
C ASP A 10 -21.35 -29.74 2.71
N ALA A 11 -22.38 -30.56 2.90
CA ALA A 11 -23.72 -30.08 3.19
C ALA A 11 -23.74 -29.33 4.53
N SER A 12 -24.71 -28.42 4.67
CA SER A 12 -24.92 -27.69 5.92
C SER A 12 -25.17 -28.68 7.08
N PRO A 13 -24.63 -28.42 8.30
CA PRO A 13 -24.93 -29.19 9.50
C PRO A 13 -26.38 -29.03 9.99
N GLY A 14 -27.19 -28.22 9.28
CA GLY A 14 -28.61 -28.01 9.54
C GLY A 14 -28.90 -26.71 10.29
N PRO A 15 -30.15 -26.21 10.21
CA PRO A 15 -30.53 -24.90 10.75
C PRO A 15 -30.32 -24.79 12.27
N ALA A 16 -30.68 -25.83 13.04
CA ALA A 16 -30.50 -25.83 14.49
C ALA A 16 -29.04 -25.65 14.93
N ALA A 17 -28.10 -26.23 14.17
CA ALA A 17 -26.67 -26.10 14.46
C ALA A 17 -26.15 -24.68 14.17
N LEU A 18 -26.60 -24.08 13.06
CA LEU A 18 -26.27 -22.69 12.71
C LEU A 18 -26.91 -21.68 13.68
N GLU A 19 -28.14 -21.93 14.13
CA GLU A 19 -28.82 -21.13 15.14
C GLU A 19 -28.10 -21.17 16.49
N GLN A 20 -27.63 -22.36 16.92
CA GLN A 20 -26.84 -22.48 18.14
C GLN A 20 -25.50 -21.73 18.02
N LEU A 21 -24.83 -21.81 16.86
CA LEU A 21 -23.60 -21.04 16.62
C LEU A 21 -23.85 -19.53 16.69
N ALA A 22 -24.97 -19.06 16.12
CA ALA A 22 -25.37 -17.66 16.21
C ALA A 22 -25.66 -17.24 17.66
N ALA A 23 -26.33 -18.10 18.44
CA ALA A 23 -26.64 -17.85 19.84
C ALA A 23 -25.37 -17.69 20.69
N ASP A 24 -24.41 -18.60 20.54
CA ASP A 24 -23.12 -18.55 21.24
C ASP A 24 -22.36 -17.24 20.93
N VAL A 25 -22.43 -16.77 19.68
CA VAL A 25 -21.82 -15.50 19.25
C VAL A 25 -22.53 -14.31 19.88
N THR A 26 -23.87 -14.31 19.91
CA THR A 26 -24.63 -13.23 20.57
C THR A 26 -24.36 -13.17 22.07
N GLU A 27 -24.25 -14.32 22.74
CA GLU A 27 -23.90 -14.39 24.16
C GLU A 27 -22.51 -13.80 24.43
N LEU A 28 -21.49 -14.25 23.67
CA LEU A 28 -20.12 -13.75 23.80
C LEU A 28 -20.04 -12.23 23.66
N LEU A 29 -20.79 -11.66 22.71
CA LEU A 29 -20.71 -10.24 22.37
C LEU A 29 -21.73 -9.38 23.12
N GLY A 30 -22.52 -9.95 24.04
CA GLY A 30 -23.56 -9.25 24.78
C GLY A 30 -24.65 -8.65 23.88
N LEU A 31 -25.02 -9.34 22.81
CA LEU A 31 -26.02 -8.91 21.84
C LEU A 31 -27.38 -9.56 22.13
N PRO A 32 -28.51 -8.92 21.75
CA PRO A 32 -29.81 -9.56 21.85
C PRO A 32 -29.90 -10.82 20.98
N ALA A 33 -30.75 -11.77 21.38
CA ALA A 33 -31.03 -12.96 20.57
C ALA A 33 -31.44 -12.56 19.13
N GLY A 34 -31.02 -13.35 18.14
CA GLY A 34 -31.26 -13.09 16.72
C GLY A 34 -30.39 -11.98 16.10
N HIS A 35 -29.52 -11.31 16.88
CA HIS A 35 -28.58 -10.31 16.36
C HIS A 35 -27.22 -10.93 15.98
N CYS A 36 -27.26 -12.09 15.33
CA CYS A 36 -26.14 -12.68 14.60
C CYS A 36 -26.72 -13.54 13.49
N TRP A 37 -26.15 -13.44 12.29
CA TRP A 37 -26.55 -14.27 11.16
C TRP A 37 -25.41 -15.19 10.75
N VAL A 38 -25.73 -16.46 10.57
CA VAL A 38 -24.80 -17.48 10.11
C VAL A 38 -25.37 -18.09 8.84
N TRP A 39 -24.60 -18.06 7.77
CA TRP A 39 -24.95 -18.68 6.49
C TRP A 39 -23.96 -19.76 6.12
N TRP A 40 -24.48 -20.87 5.63
CA TRP A 40 -23.70 -21.95 5.05
C TRP A 40 -23.88 -21.97 3.54
N GLN A 41 -22.78 -21.89 2.81
CA GLN A 41 -22.76 -21.99 1.37
C GLN A 41 -22.00 -23.24 0.97
N ARG A 42 -22.73 -24.22 0.42
CA ARG A 42 -22.12 -25.39 -0.20
C ARG A 42 -21.42 -24.96 -1.49
N LEU A 43 -20.18 -25.39 -1.66
CA LEU A 43 -19.39 -25.13 -2.86
C LEU A 43 -19.62 -26.24 -3.89
N GLU A 44 -19.77 -25.85 -5.16
CA GLU A 44 -19.89 -26.80 -6.25
C GLU A 44 -18.52 -27.45 -6.56
N PRO A 45 -18.49 -28.74 -6.95
CA PRO A 45 -17.25 -29.40 -7.36
C PRO A 45 -16.47 -28.58 -8.40
N GLY A 46 -15.17 -28.36 -8.16
CA GLY A 46 -14.30 -27.62 -9.08
C GLY A 46 -14.33 -26.09 -8.94
N THR A 47 -15.15 -25.53 -8.04
CA THR A 47 -15.19 -24.07 -7.75
C THR A 47 -14.20 -23.62 -6.67
N TYR A 48 -13.37 -24.52 -6.17
CA TYR A 48 -12.45 -24.29 -5.07
C TYR A 48 -11.02 -24.73 -5.39
N HIS A 49 -10.05 -24.03 -4.80
CA HIS A 49 -8.61 -24.25 -5.04
C HIS A 49 -7.87 -24.91 -3.87
N ARG A 50 -8.58 -25.24 -2.77
CA ARG A 50 -7.96 -25.89 -1.60
C ARG A 50 -7.62 -27.36 -1.95
N PRO A 51 -6.34 -27.76 -1.98
CA PRO A 51 -5.94 -29.10 -2.39
C PRO A 51 -6.61 -30.19 -1.56
N GLU A 52 -6.73 -29.98 -0.24
CA GLU A 52 -7.35 -30.98 0.66
C GLU A 52 -8.80 -31.31 0.30
N TRP A 53 -9.57 -30.34 -0.21
CA TRP A 53 -10.96 -30.58 -0.64
C TRP A 53 -11.07 -31.33 -1.96
N ARG A 54 -10.02 -31.29 -2.80
CA ARG A 54 -9.97 -32.02 -4.07
C ARG A 54 -9.40 -33.42 -3.91
N ASP A 55 -8.34 -33.53 -3.10
CA ASP A 55 -7.50 -34.73 -3.04
C ASP A 55 -8.05 -35.77 -2.02
N ALA A 56 -9.01 -35.38 -1.17
CA ALA A 56 -9.68 -36.26 -0.21
C ALA A 56 -11.21 -35.95 -0.08
N PRO A 57 -12.03 -36.26 -1.11
CA PRO A 57 -13.44 -35.88 -1.17
C PRO A 57 -14.35 -36.56 -0.12
N ASP A 58 -13.89 -37.66 0.47
CA ASP A 58 -14.64 -38.42 1.48
C ASP A 58 -14.30 -38.04 2.93
N ALA A 59 -13.34 -37.10 3.12
CA ALA A 59 -12.98 -36.59 4.44
C ALA A 59 -13.83 -35.36 4.79
N PRO A 60 -14.24 -35.18 6.07
CA PRO A 60 -14.96 -33.99 6.51
C PRO A 60 -14.20 -32.70 6.16
N ALA A 61 -14.85 -31.82 5.42
CA ALA A 61 -14.23 -30.64 4.84
C ALA A 61 -14.34 -29.44 5.79
N ALA A 62 -13.22 -29.11 6.45
CA ALA A 62 -13.15 -27.94 7.32
C ALA A 62 -13.50 -26.65 6.53
N PRO A 63 -14.44 -25.83 7.02
CA PRO A 63 -14.94 -24.68 6.27
C PRO A 63 -13.95 -23.52 6.25
N VAL A 64 -14.12 -22.65 5.25
CA VAL A 64 -13.54 -21.30 5.24
C VAL A 64 -14.64 -20.32 5.63
N GLY A 65 -14.37 -19.45 6.60
CA GLY A 65 -15.34 -18.52 7.15
C GLY A 65 -14.95 -17.04 6.97
N PHE A 66 -15.95 -16.22 6.67
CA PHE A 66 -15.83 -14.76 6.60
C PHE A 66 -16.78 -14.15 7.63
N VAL A 67 -16.22 -13.37 8.55
CA VAL A 67 -16.94 -12.78 9.67
C VAL A 67 -16.95 -11.27 9.52
N VAL A 68 -18.12 -10.67 9.31
CA VAL A 68 -18.30 -9.22 9.36
C VAL A 68 -18.75 -8.83 10.76
N CYS A 69 -18.01 -7.96 11.45
CA CYS A 69 -18.34 -7.51 12.80
C CYS A 69 -18.27 -5.98 12.91
N LYS A 70 -18.77 -5.38 14.00
CA LYS A 70 -18.67 -3.92 14.19
C LYS A 70 -17.20 -3.51 14.35
N ALA A 71 -16.80 -2.39 13.74
CA ALA A 71 -15.47 -1.82 13.92
C ALA A 71 -15.15 -1.40 15.36
N SER A 72 -16.19 -1.13 16.15
CA SER A 72 -16.08 -0.81 17.58
C SER A 72 -15.62 -2.00 18.46
N TYR A 73 -15.59 -3.22 17.94
CA TYR A 73 -15.06 -4.35 18.71
C TYR A 73 -13.55 -4.26 18.85
N ASP A 74 -13.01 -4.38 20.06
CA ASP A 74 -11.58 -4.32 20.27
C ASP A 74 -10.86 -5.60 19.78
N LYS A 75 -9.55 -5.69 19.99
CA LYS A 75 -8.77 -6.87 19.57
C LYS A 75 -9.10 -8.11 20.39
N GLU A 76 -9.44 -7.95 21.66
CA GLU A 76 -9.75 -9.05 22.57
C GLU A 76 -11.09 -9.68 22.22
N GLN A 77 -12.12 -8.86 21.99
CA GLN A 77 -13.45 -9.26 21.55
C GLN A 77 -13.40 -10.01 20.21
N VAL A 78 -12.66 -9.50 19.22
CA VAL A 78 -12.49 -10.20 17.94
C VAL A 78 -11.70 -11.50 18.09
N GLY A 79 -10.65 -11.50 18.93
CA GLY A 79 -9.90 -12.72 19.22
C GLY A 79 -10.76 -13.79 19.90
N ALA A 80 -11.61 -13.39 20.86
CA ALA A 80 -12.54 -14.29 21.54
C ALA A 80 -13.60 -14.85 20.57
N LEU A 81 -14.11 -14.01 19.68
CA LEU A 81 -15.07 -14.41 18.64
C LEU A 81 -14.48 -15.48 17.71
N LEU A 82 -13.26 -15.25 17.21
CA LEU A 82 -12.60 -16.19 16.32
C LEU A 82 -12.31 -17.53 17.01
N ARG A 83 -11.84 -17.52 18.27
CA ARG A 83 -11.62 -18.74 19.05
C ARG A 83 -12.91 -19.50 19.33
N LEU A 84 -14.00 -18.79 19.65
CA LEU A 84 -15.31 -19.39 19.84
C LEU A 84 -15.77 -20.10 18.56
N LEU A 85 -15.72 -19.40 17.42
CA LEU A 85 -16.13 -19.94 16.13
C LEU A 85 -15.29 -21.16 15.76
N GLN A 86 -13.96 -21.10 15.83
CA GLN A 86 -13.10 -22.26 15.57
C GLN A 86 -13.44 -23.45 16.47
N SER A 87 -13.60 -23.22 17.78
CA SER A 87 -13.92 -24.29 18.74
C SER A 87 -15.28 -24.94 18.49
N ARG A 88 -16.29 -24.15 18.11
CA ARG A 88 -17.65 -24.64 17.84
C ARG A 88 -17.75 -25.34 16.50
N LEU A 89 -17.17 -24.75 15.45
CA LEU A 89 -17.11 -25.36 14.12
C LEU A 89 -16.35 -26.68 14.13
N SER A 90 -15.21 -26.73 14.84
CA SER A 90 -14.40 -27.94 15.00
C SER A 90 -15.22 -29.10 15.59
N ARG A 91 -15.93 -28.84 16.69
CA ARG A 91 -16.78 -29.85 17.34
C ARG A 91 -18.02 -30.21 16.53
N MET A 92 -18.65 -29.21 15.89
CA MET A 92 -19.87 -29.41 15.12
C MET A 92 -19.64 -30.25 13.87
N LEU A 93 -18.47 -30.11 13.23
CA LEU A 93 -18.15 -30.74 11.96
C LEU A 93 -17.17 -31.91 12.11
N ASP A 94 -16.70 -32.18 13.33
CA ASP A 94 -15.67 -33.19 13.64
C ASP A 94 -14.38 -32.99 12.81
N VAL A 95 -13.93 -31.73 12.73
CA VAL A 95 -12.71 -31.33 12.00
C VAL A 95 -11.69 -30.66 12.93
N PRO A 96 -10.38 -30.77 12.66
CA PRO A 96 -9.36 -30.06 13.42
C PRO A 96 -9.52 -28.53 13.36
N ALA A 97 -9.38 -27.85 14.51
CA ALA A 97 -9.58 -26.40 14.61
C ALA A 97 -8.56 -25.59 13.78
N ASP A 98 -7.35 -26.10 13.62
CA ASP A 98 -6.27 -25.53 12.82
C ASP A 98 -6.51 -25.63 11.29
N GLN A 99 -7.48 -26.44 10.87
CA GLN A 99 -7.93 -26.51 9.47
C GLN A 99 -9.11 -25.58 9.16
N ILE A 100 -9.64 -24.85 10.17
CA ILE A 100 -10.72 -23.88 10.02
C ILE A 100 -10.14 -22.47 9.88
N PHE A 101 -10.20 -21.96 8.66
CA PHE A 101 -9.70 -20.63 8.33
C PHE A 101 -10.82 -19.61 8.44
N LEU A 102 -10.67 -18.63 9.34
CA LEU A 102 -11.62 -17.55 9.53
C LEU A 102 -10.94 -16.20 9.27
N THR A 103 -11.55 -15.35 8.46
CA THR A 103 -11.17 -13.95 8.31
C THR A 103 -12.23 -13.03 8.89
N VAL A 104 -11.81 -11.85 9.39
CA VAL A 104 -12.69 -10.86 9.98
C VAL A 104 -12.61 -9.56 9.20
N GLN A 105 -13.77 -9.08 8.74
CA GLN A 105 -13.95 -7.74 8.22
C GLN A 105 -14.67 -6.89 9.27
N ARG A 106 -14.08 -5.74 9.59
CA ARG A 106 -14.66 -4.79 10.55
C ARG A 106 -15.47 -3.75 9.79
N ALA A 107 -16.78 -3.78 9.95
CA ALA A 107 -17.69 -2.84 9.32
C ALA A 107 -17.84 -1.55 10.13
N VAL A 108 -17.79 -0.40 9.45
CA VAL A 108 -18.00 0.93 10.05
C VAL A 108 -19.41 1.44 9.77
N SER A 109 -19.85 2.43 10.56
CA SER A 109 -21.13 3.08 10.31
C SER A 109 -21.10 3.81 8.96
N GLY A 110 -22.10 3.57 8.10
CA GLY A 110 -22.18 4.16 6.75
C GLY A 110 -21.84 3.17 5.61
N GLU A 111 -21.29 2.00 5.93
CA GLU A 111 -21.16 0.89 4.99
C GLU A 111 -22.50 0.18 4.78
N LEU A 112 -22.88 -0.05 3.52
CA LEU A 112 -24.07 -0.81 3.15
C LEU A 112 -23.68 -2.26 2.86
N LEU A 113 -24.36 -3.23 3.46
CA LEU A 113 -24.29 -4.62 3.00
C LEU A 113 -25.26 -4.78 1.83
N VAL A 114 -24.73 -4.98 0.62
CA VAL A 114 -25.51 -5.28 -0.59
C VAL A 114 -25.02 -6.59 -1.16
N ARG A 115 -25.90 -7.61 -1.21
CA ARG A 115 -25.63 -8.92 -1.83
C ARG A 115 -24.27 -9.51 -1.41
N ASP A 116 -24.05 -9.55 -0.10
CA ASP A 116 -22.87 -10.14 0.53
C ASP A 116 -21.54 -9.40 0.32
N GLU A 117 -21.58 -8.18 -0.22
CA GLU A 117 -20.44 -7.28 -0.31
C GLU A 117 -20.70 -6.00 0.49
N VAL A 118 -19.62 -5.41 0.98
CA VAL A 118 -19.67 -4.10 1.65
C VAL A 118 -19.52 -3.02 0.59
N TRP A 119 -20.62 -2.30 0.33
CA TRP A 119 -20.70 -1.18 -0.61
C TRP A 119 -20.59 0.14 0.16
N PHE A 120 -19.80 1.07 -0.37
CA PHE A 120 -19.67 2.41 0.19
C PHE A 120 -20.81 3.29 -0.33
N ALA A 121 -21.70 3.73 0.56
CA ALA A 121 -22.87 4.55 0.17
C ALA A 121 -22.55 6.02 -0.13
N HIS A 122 -21.39 6.52 0.31
CA HIS A 122 -21.02 7.91 0.14
C HIS A 122 -19.51 8.06 -0.08
N LEU A 123 -19.15 8.64 -1.23
CA LEU A 123 -17.89 9.36 -1.41
C LEU A 123 -17.93 10.62 -0.53
N GLU A 124 -17.75 10.47 0.78
CA GLU A 124 -17.22 11.57 1.58
C GLU A 124 -15.71 11.45 1.49
N GLU A 125 -15.05 12.45 0.88
CA GLU A 125 -13.60 12.48 0.77
C GLU A 125 -12.99 12.20 2.15
N PRO A 126 -12.06 11.22 2.26
CA PRO A 126 -11.35 11.04 3.52
C PRO A 126 -10.69 12.36 3.86
N ARG A 127 -10.96 12.91 5.05
CA ARG A 127 -10.10 13.95 5.62
C ARG A 127 -8.68 13.42 5.50
N PRO A 128 -7.73 14.10 4.82
CA PRO A 128 -6.45 13.48 4.58
C PRO A 128 -5.65 13.48 5.89
N GLY A 129 -5.87 12.47 6.72
CA GLY A 129 -4.75 11.78 7.34
C GLY A 129 -3.80 11.33 6.23
N ALA A 130 -2.50 11.26 6.51
CA ALA A 130 -1.50 10.88 5.51
C ALA A 130 -2.00 9.70 4.66
N VAL A 131 -2.24 9.95 3.37
CA VAL A 131 -3.06 9.08 2.52
C VAL A 131 -2.38 7.72 2.26
N THR A 132 -1.08 7.56 2.52
CA THR A 132 -0.39 6.26 2.42
C THR A 132 0.95 6.31 3.15
N ASP A 133 1.33 5.23 3.83
CA ASP A 133 2.71 5.03 4.30
C ASP A 133 3.63 4.72 3.10
N LEU A 134 4.64 5.56 2.86
CA LEU A 134 5.64 5.34 1.83
C LEU A 134 6.87 4.67 2.44
N VAL A 135 7.11 3.41 2.06
CA VAL A 135 8.26 2.63 2.51
C VAL A 135 9.39 2.76 1.48
N PRO A 136 10.57 3.30 1.82
CA PRO A 136 11.69 3.37 0.90
C PRO A 136 12.07 2.00 0.34
N ILE A 137 12.40 1.92 -0.95
CA ILE A 137 12.88 0.71 -1.61
C ILE A 137 14.41 0.58 -1.55
N GLY A 138 15.10 1.69 -1.23
CA GLY A 138 16.54 1.78 -1.21
C GLY A 138 17.03 3.15 -0.75
N ARG A 139 18.33 3.37 -0.85
CA ARG A 139 18.96 4.66 -0.49
C ARG A 139 20.00 5.09 -1.52
N VAL A 140 20.16 6.40 -1.62
CA VAL A 140 21.23 7.03 -2.39
C VAL A 140 22.53 7.01 -1.60
N HIS A 141 23.61 6.62 -2.26
CA HIS A 141 24.99 6.72 -1.80
C HIS A 141 25.77 7.62 -2.77
N THR A 142 26.39 8.67 -2.25
CA THR A 142 27.21 9.59 -3.06
C THR A 142 28.29 10.25 -2.21
N ASP A 143 29.43 10.54 -2.82
CA ASP A 143 30.54 11.23 -2.17
C ASP A 143 30.33 12.76 -2.12
N ARG A 144 29.29 13.28 -2.78
CA ARG A 144 28.95 14.70 -2.73
C ARG A 144 28.47 15.07 -1.31
N SER A 145 29.29 15.83 -0.61
CA SER A 145 28.99 16.41 0.70
C SER A 145 28.39 17.81 0.62
N ASP A 146 28.54 18.49 -0.52
CA ASP A 146 27.99 19.81 -0.76
C ASP A 146 26.47 19.77 -0.94
N LEU A 147 25.78 20.61 -0.16
CA LEU A 147 24.32 20.77 -0.15
C LEU A 147 23.84 21.97 -1.00
N SER A 148 24.74 22.59 -1.78
CA SER A 148 24.37 23.59 -2.78
C SER A 148 23.34 23.05 -3.77
N ASP A 149 22.55 23.94 -4.36
CA ASP A 149 21.46 23.56 -5.24
C ASP A 149 21.93 23.31 -6.70
N ASP A 150 23.21 23.47 -7.03
CA ASP A 150 23.76 23.50 -8.40
C ASP A 150 24.85 22.43 -8.67
N TYR A 151 25.30 22.30 -9.92
CA TYR A 151 26.38 21.42 -10.38
C TYR A 151 26.15 19.92 -10.14
N TRP A 152 24.94 19.43 -10.41
CA TRP A 152 24.57 18.03 -10.22
C TRP A 152 24.92 17.11 -11.39
N GLY A 153 25.16 17.64 -12.59
CA GLY A 153 25.24 16.87 -13.83
C GLY A 153 26.40 15.89 -13.90
N ASP A 154 27.54 16.22 -13.28
CA ASP A 154 28.68 15.31 -13.20
C ASP A 154 28.70 14.45 -11.93
N VAL A 155 27.76 14.67 -11.01
CA VAL A 155 27.65 13.87 -9.77
C VAL A 155 27.25 12.45 -10.11
N THR A 156 28.08 11.50 -9.68
CA THR A 156 27.76 10.07 -9.73
C THR A 156 27.27 9.58 -8.38
N SER A 157 26.24 8.74 -8.40
CA SER A 157 25.61 8.17 -7.21
C SER A 157 25.27 6.71 -7.44
N VAL A 158 25.17 5.94 -6.35
CA VAL A 158 24.64 4.58 -6.35
C VAL A 158 23.31 4.58 -5.62
N ILE A 159 22.26 4.06 -6.26
CA ILE A 159 21.00 3.76 -5.60
C ILE A 159 21.05 2.28 -5.22
N ARG A 160 21.16 2.01 -3.92
CA ARG A 160 21.22 0.65 -3.38
C ARG A 160 19.86 0.23 -2.86
N LEU A 161 19.26 -0.80 -3.47
CA LEU A 161 17.97 -1.34 -3.04
C LEU A 161 18.12 -2.21 -1.78
N ASP A 162 17.02 -2.36 -1.05
CA ASP A 162 16.94 -3.18 0.16
C ASP A 162 16.98 -4.68 -0.18
N GLY A 163 18.16 -5.29 -0.03
CA GLY A 163 18.38 -6.73 -0.28
C GLY A 163 17.65 -7.68 0.67
N THR A 164 16.97 -7.19 1.71
CA THR A 164 16.07 -8.03 2.52
C THR A 164 14.69 -8.19 1.88
N ARG A 165 14.36 -7.35 0.90
CA ARG A 165 13.04 -7.27 0.26
C ARG A 165 13.07 -7.54 -1.24
N PHE A 166 14.20 -7.30 -1.89
CA PHE A 166 14.37 -7.43 -3.32
C PHE A 166 15.58 -8.29 -3.64
N ASP A 167 15.54 -8.97 -4.79
CA ASP A 167 16.66 -9.62 -5.44
C ASP A 167 16.94 -8.97 -6.80
N ALA A 168 17.96 -9.46 -7.51
CA ALA A 168 18.39 -8.87 -8.78
C ALA A 168 17.31 -8.89 -9.87
N ASP A 169 16.30 -9.78 -9.76
CA ASP A 169 15.23 -9.88 -10.75
C ASP A 169 14.36 -8.62 -10.77
N ALA A 170 14.28 -7.88 -9.65
CA ALA A 170 13.59 -6.59 -9.58
C ALA A 170 14.18 -5.52 -10.51
N LEU A 171 15.41 -5.71 -10.99
CA LEU A 171 16.11 -4.79 -11.89
C LEU A 171 16.42 -5.42 -13.26
N LEU A 172 15.92 -6.62 -13.54
CA LEU A 172 16.17 -7.33 -14.78
C LEU A 172 15.72 -6.49 -16.00
N GLY A 173 16.64 -6.27 -16.94
CA GLY A 173 16.39 -5.49 -18.16
C GLY A 173 16.44 -3.97 -17.98
N LEU A 174 16.68 -3.45 -16.76
CA LEU A 174 16.82 -2.02 -16.53
C LEU A 174 18.03 -1.42 -17.28
N ASP A 175 19.08 -2.22 -17.47
CA ASP A 175 20.28 -1.90 -18.24
C ASP A 175 20.05 -1.68 -19.74
N THR A 176 18.88 -2.06 -20.26
CA THR A 176 18.47 -1.76 -21.64
C THR A 176 18.06 -0.29 -21.84
N PHE A 177 17.88 0.47 -20.75
CA PHE A 177 17.49 1.88 -20.77
C PHE A 177 18.67 2.81 -20.49
N SER A 178 18.63 4.02 -21.04
CA SER A 178 19.72 5.01 -20.84
C SER A 178 19.51 5.95 -19.66
N HIS A 179 18.25 6.17 -19.26
CA HIS A 179 17.88 7.15 -18.23
C HIS A 179 16.78 6.59 -17.33
N LEU A 180 16.79 7.06 -16.09
CA LEU A 180 15.79 6.72 -15.08
C LEU A 180 15.06 7.98 -14.63
N GLU A 181 13.80 7.82 -14.23
CA GLU A 181 13.08 8.74 -13.37
C GLU A 181 13.08 8.17 -11.94
N VAL A 182 13.70 8.90 -11.02
CA VAL A 182 13.91 8.50 -9.63
C VAL A 182 12.98 9.32 -8.75
N VAL A 183 12.15 8.64 -7.95
CA VAL A 183 11.27 9.27 -6.95
C VAL A 183 11.89 9.08 -5.58
N PHE A 184 12.08 10.16 -4.83
CA PHE A 184 12.76 10.12 -3.54
C PHE A 184 12.18 11.10 -2.53
N HIS A 185 12.51 10.93 -1.26
CA HIS A 185 12.02 11.77 -0.17
C HIS A 185 13.11 12.73 0.32
N PHE A 186 12.81 14.03 0.39
CA PHE A 186 13.66 15.06 1.01
C PHE A 186 13.68 14.91 2.54
N HIS A 187 14.25 13.81 3.03
CA HIS A 187 14.29 13.40 4.43
C HIS A 187 14.95 14.42 5.38
N ARG A 188 15.82 15.30 4.86
CA ARG A 188 16.47 16.38 5.63
C ARG A 188 15.62 17.67 5.72
N VAL A 189 14.49 17.75 5.03
CA VAL A 189 13.57 18.90 5.14
C VAL A 189 12.73 18.74 6.40
N ALA A 190 13.05 19.58 7.39
CA ALA A 190 12.31 19.66 8.64
C ALA A 190 10.86 20.14 8.38
N PRO A 191 9.85 19.61 9.11
CA PRO A 191 8.45 19.99 8.93
C PRO A 191 8.17 21.49 9.00
N GLU A 192 8.94 22.23 9.80
CA GLU A 192 8.78 23.67 10.02
C GLU A 192 9.25 24.49 8.81
N LYS A 193 10.07 23.89 7.94
CA LYS A 193 10.54 24.53 6.70
C LYS A 193 9.54 24.39 5.57
N ILE A 194 8.45 23.64 5.76
CA ILE A 194 7.45 23.39 4.71
C ILE A 194 6.72 24.68 4.38
N HIS A 195 6.62 24.96 3.08
CA HIS A 195 5.82 26.06 2.58
C HIS A 195 4.63 25.53 1.78
N THR A 196 3.49 26.19 1.95
CA THR A 196 2.24 25.88 1.24
C THR A 196 1.85 26.97 0.24
N GLY A 197 2.37 28.19 0.42
CA GLY A 197 2.05 29.36 -0.40
C GLY A 197 3.14 29.76 -1.38
N ALA A 198 2.98 30.96 -1.96
CA ALA A 198 3.94 31.52 -2.91
C ALA A 198 5.17 32.14 -2.22
N ARG A 199 6.33 31.96 -2.85
CA ARG A 199 7.64 32.52 -2.43
C ARG A 199 8.53 32.77 -3.65
N HIS A 200 9.59 33.55 -3.45
CA HIS A 200 10.64 33.68 -4.44
C HIS A 200 11.40 32.35 -4.59
N PRO A 201 11.57 31.80 -5.81
CA PRO A 201 12.38 30.60 -6.04
C PRO A 201 13.81 30.83 -5.53
N ARG A 202 14.35 29.86 -4.79
CA ARG A 202 15.63 29.97 -4.05
C ARG A 202 15.80 31.23 -3.16
N GLY A 203 14.72 31.98 -2.88
CA GLY A 203 14.79 33.25 -2.15
C GLY A 203 15.28 34.44 -3.00
N ASN A 204 15.40 34.29 -4.32
CA ASN A 204 15.90 35.35 -5.20
C ASN A 204 14.83 36.44 -5.46
N PRO A 205 15.03 37.69 -4.99
CA PRO A 205 14.04 38.77 -5.16
C PRO A 205 13.85 39.22 -6.61
N ASP A 206 14.80 38.93 -7.50
CA ASP A 206 14.73 39.30 -8.92
C ASP A 206 13.79 38.38 -9.71
N TRP A 207 13.47 37.20 -9.16
CA TRP A 207 12.52 36.26 -9.76
C TRP A 207 11.11 36.48 -9.20
N PRO A 208 10.04 36.20 -9.99
CA PRO A 208 8.68 36.43 -9.54
C PRO A 208 8.33 35.55 -8.34
N ARG A 209 7.42 36.06 -7.50
CA ARG A 209 6.84 35.29 -6.40
C ARG A 209 5.89 34.23 -6.97
N THR A 210 6.28 32.96 -6.89
CA THR A 210 5.60 31.84 -7.55
C THR A 210 5.01 30.87 -6.52
N GLY A 211 3.86 30.25 -6.79
CA GLY A 211 3.26 29.24 -5.88
C GLY A 211 4.16 28.02 -5.68
N ILE A 212 4.11 27.35 -4.51
CA ILE A 212 4.99 26.19 -4.22
C ILE A 212 4.88 25.05 -5.25
N PHE A 213 3.70 24.86 -5.84
CA PHE A 213 3.45 23.85 -6.88
C PHE A 213 3.84 24.29 -8.29
N ALA A 214 4.08 25.59 -8.50
CA ALA A 214 4.60 26.17 -9.75
C ALA A 214 6.14 26.33 -9.74
N GLN A 215 6.82 25.72 -8.76
CA GLN A 215 8.29 25.61 -8.69
C GLN A 215 8.68 24.20 -8.23
N ARG A 216 9.98 23.88 -8.23
CA ARG A 216 10.53 22.59 -7.79
C ARG A 216 11.22 22.63 -6.42
N ALA A 217 10.83 23.55 -5.54
CA ALA A 217 11.46 23.69 -4.22
C ALA A 217 11.23 22.46 -3.32
N LYS A 218 12.30 22.01 -2.63
CA LYS A 218 12.30 20.88 -1.67
C LYS A 218 11.37 21.05 -0.47
N ASN A 219 11.14 22.30 -0.06
CA ASN A 219 10.33 22.69 1.09
C ASN A 219 8.81 22.69 0.79
N ARG A 220 8.27 21.52 0.42
CA ARG A 220 6.89 21.34 -0.06
C ARG A 220 6.15 20.25 0.72
N PRO A 221 4.80 20.25 0.75
CA PRO A 221 4.00 19.44 1.69
C PRO A 221 4.42 17.97 1.81
N ASN A 222 4.56 17.27 0.68
CA ASN A 222 4.90 15.83 0.68
C ASN A 222 6.40 15.55 0.63
N ARG A 223 7.26 16.58 0.45
CA ARG A 223 8.72 16.42 0.36
C ARG A 223 9.19 15.37 -0.65
N ILE A 224 8.44 15.16 -1.74
CA ILE A 224 8.81 14.23 -2.81
C ILE A 224 9.63 14.98 -3.86
N GLY A 225 10.81 14.43 -4.16
CA GLY A 225 11.66 14.78 -5.28
C GLY A 225 11.45 13.82 -6.43
N VAL A 226 11.59 14.34 -7.66
CA VAL A 226 11.60 13.56 -8.89
C VAL A 226 12.74 14.08 -9.75
N SER A 227 13.66 13.19 -10.09
CA SER A 227 14.86 13.50 -10.88
C SER A 227 14.96 12.58 -12.07
N ARG A 228 15.54 13.10 -13.15
CA ARG A 228 15.89 12.30 -14.33
C ARG A 228 17.40 12.24 -14.42
N CYS A 229 17.94 11.04 -14.34
CA CYS A 229 19.38 10.82 -14.31
C CYS A 229 19.79 9.76 -15.33
N LYS A 230 21.05 9.80 -15.76
CA LYS A 230 21.61 8.83 -16.70
C LYS A 230 21.93 7.55 -15.95
N LEU A 231 21.48 6.40 -16.48
CA LEU A 231 21.92 5.09 -16.01
C LEU A 231 23.33 4.82 -16.53
N LEU A 232 24.24 4.45 -15.62
CA LEU A 232 25.61 4.08 -15.94
C LEU A 232 25.80 2.56 -15.97
N LYS A 233 25.27 1.86 -14.95
CA LYS A 233 25.40 0.42 -14.77
C LYS A 233 24.36 -0.08 -13.76
N VAL A 234 23.91 -1.32 -13.94
CA VAL A 234 23.23 -2.11 -12.90
C VAL A 234 24.17 -3.20 -12.43
N ASP A 235 24.36 -3.34 -11.11
CA ASP A 235 25.25 -4.32 -10.48
C ASP A 235 24.54 -5.00 -9.31
N GLY A 236 23.86 -6.12 -9.57
CA GLY A 236 22.97 -6.73 -8.59
C GLY A 236 21.85 -5.77 -8.20
N LEU A 237 21.84 -5.31 -6.94
CA LEU A 237 20.88 -4.34 -6.39
C LEU A 237 21.41 -2.90 -6.34
N ASP A 238 22.59 -2.66 -6.90
CA ASP A 238 23.20 -1.33 -7.01
C ASP A 238 22.96 -0.75 -8.40
N VAL A 239 22.26 0.39 -8.45
CA VAL A 239 21.98 1.13 -9.68
C VAL A 239 22.87 2.36 -9.72
N HIS A 240 23.88 2.34 -10.57
CA HIS A 240 24.84 3.44 -10.72
C HIS A 240 24.28 4.49 -11.69
N VAL A 241 24.22 5.74 -11.25
CA VAL A 241 23.63 6.84 -12.02
C VAL A 241 24.51 8.08 -12.03
N ARG A 242 24.29 8.96 -13.02
CA ARG A 242 24.89 10.29 -13.09
C ARG A 242 23.81 11.37 -13.24
N GLY A 243 23.99 12.50 -12.57
CA GLY A 243 23.04 13.62 -12.63
C GLY A 243 21.90 13.52 -11.62
N LEU A 244 21.99 12.63 -10.62
CA LEU A 244 20.96 12.52 -9.59
C LEU A 244 21.15 13.61 -8.52
N ASP A 245 20.17 14.51 -8.42
CA ASP A 245 20.12 15.63 -7.47
C ASP A 245 19.60 15.23 -6.07
N ALA A 246 20.13 14.12 -5.54
CA ALA A 246 19.80 13.60 -4.23
C ALA A 246 21.07 13.39 -3.39
N VAL A 247 21.05 13.92 -2.17
CA VAL A 247 22.18 13.85 -1.23
C VAL A 247 22.35 12.44 -0.65
N ASP A 248 23.52 12.16 -0.10
CA ASP A 248 23.80 10.89 0.57
C ASP A 248 22.77 10.53 1.65
N GLY A 249 22.38 9.25 1.68
CA GLY A 249 21.38 8.68 2.59
C GLY A 249 19.92 8.92 2.18
N THR A 250 19.68 9.63 1.07
CA THR A 250 18.33 9.96 0.60
C THR A 250 17.50 8.69 0.36
N PRO A 251 16.33 8.55 1.02
CA PRO A 251 15.43 7.43 0.76
C PRO A 251 14.84 7.50 -0.64
N VAL A 252 15.02 6.44 -1.41
CA VAL A 252 14.39 6.25 -2.72
C VAL A 252 13.05 5.55 -2.51
N LEU A 253 12.01 6.13 -3.09
CA LEU A 253 10.64 5.64 -3.01
C LEU A 253 10.30 4.77 -4.22
N ASP A 254 10.84 5.11 -5.39
CA ASP A 254 10.57 4.38 -6.63
C ASP A 254 11.65 4.66 -7.71
N LEU A 255 11.76 3.75 -8.67
CA LEU A 255 12.64 3.83 -9.84
C LEU A 255 11.88 3.41 -11.09
N LYS A 256 11.93 4.23 -12.13
CA LYS A 256 11.30 3.93 -13.42
C LYS A 256 12.27 4.20 -14.57
N PRO A 257 12.30 3.37 -15.63
CA PRO A 257 12.98 3.77 -16.85
C PRO A 257 12.29 4.99 -17.47
N TYR A 258 13.06 5.94 -17.97
CA TYR A 258 12.49 7.07 -18.72
C TYR A 258 12.14 6.62 -20.14
N LEU A 259 10.85 6.72 -20.49
CA LEU A 259 10.36 6.45 -21.84
C LEU A 259 10.11 7.77 -22.56
N THR A 260 10.60 7.89 -23.79
CA THR A 260 10.41 9.09 -24.61
C THR A 260 8.93 9.41 -24.84
N GLN A 261 8.08 8.38 -24.86
CA GLN A 261 6.63 8.50 -25.02
C GLN A 261 5.92 9.17 -23.82
N PHE A 262 6.58 9.28 -22.66
CA PHE A 262 6.06 10.04 -21.51
C PHE A 262 6.42 11.53 -21.57
N GLY A 263 7.22 11.95 -22.55
CA GLY A 263 7.45 13.37 -22.82
C GLY A 263 6.16 14.09 -23.25
N PRO A 264 6.11 15.43 -23.12
CA PRO A 264 5.05 16.24 -23.71
C PRO A 264 4.91 15.94 -25.20
N ARG A 265 3.66 15.87 -25.68
CA ARG A 265 3.35 15.65 -27.10
C ARG A 265 3.37 16.94 -27.93
N GLU A 266 3.44 18.08 -27.26
CA GLU A 266 3.43 19.42 -27.82
C GLU A 266 4.68 20.18 -27.33
N ASP A 267 4.93 21.34 -27.93
CA ASP A 267 6.02 22.21 -27.53
C ASP A 267 5.89 22.64 -26.07
N VAL A 268 7.03 22.61 -25.36
CA VAL A 268 7.09 22.98 -23.95
C VAL A 268 7.31 24.48 -23.82
N VAL A 269 6.47 25.13 -23.01
CA VAL A 269 6.62 26.55 -22.65
C VAL A 269 6.96 26.66 -21.17
N GLN A 270 7.93 27.51 -20.84
CA GLN A 270 8.28 27.84 -19.45
C GLN A 270 8.59 29.33 -19.28
N PRO A 271 8.49 29.87 -18.06
CA PRO A 271 8.94 31.23 -17.77
C PRO A 271 10.47 31.39 -17.90
N HIS A 272 10.94 32.53 -18.43
CA HIS A 272 12.37 32.81 -18.64
C HIS A 272 13.23 32.69 -17.36
N TRP A 273 12.68 33.02 -16.19
CA TRP A 273 13.43 32.91 -14.92
C TRP A 273 13.84 31.46 -14.61
N VAL A 274 13.19 30.46 -15.22
CA VAL A 274 13.57 29.05 -15.09
C VAL A 274 14.88 28.77 -15.83
N ASP A 275 15.13 29.41 -16.97
CA ASP A 275 16.38 29.27 -17.71
C ASP A 275 17.55 29.78 -16.87
N ASP A 276 17.37 30.91 -16.18
CA ASP A 276 18.37 31.45 -15.25
C ASP A 276 18.54 30.55 -14.02
N LEU A 277 17.46 30.00 -13.47
CA LEU A 277 17.52 29.08 -12.34
C LEU A 277 18.27 27.79 -12.68
N MET A 278 18.07 27.27 -13.88
CA MET A 278 18.60 25.98 -14.31
C MET A 278 19.97 26.06 -14.97
N ARG A 279 20.50 27.26 -15.21
CA ARG A 279 21.75 27.53 -15.94
C ARG A 279 22.93 26.67 -15.47
N ASP A 280 23.12 26.59 -14.16
CA ASP A 280 24.24 25.88 -13.53
C ASP A 280 23.77 24.61 -12.77
N TYR A 281 22.52 24.19 -12.97
CA TYR A 281 21.92 23.13 -12.16
C TYR A 281 22.56 21.76 -12.40
N TYR A 282 22.69 21.37 -13.67
CA TYR A 282 23.35 20.14 -14.09
C TYR A 282 24.74 20.46 -14.61
#